data_AF-A0A0C2D098-F1
#
_entry.id   AF-A0A0C2D098-F1
#
_cell.length_a   1.000
_cell.length_b   1.000
_cell.length_c   1.000
_cell.angle_alpha   90.00
_cell.angle_beta   90.00
_cell.angle_gamma   90.00
#
_symmetry.space_group_name_H-M   'P 1'
#
loop_
_entity.id
_entity.type
_entity.pdbx_description
1 polymer ?
#
loop_
_entity_poly.entity_id
_entity_poly.type
_entity_poly.pdbx_seq_one_letter_code
_entity_poly.pdbx_strand_id
1 'polypeptide(L)'
;MFPFDQAAKDRAEICFKKPAQKQFAVETCPKTCRFCCLTPRFNCQDNPGTIFTSSTIDWQASPYPCQLVTKELCQLKEMRDLLVKNCPSKCGFCQENGKEEGGGEEGKNCPADNRNCANWVKNGFCDSTFYTQAQKKQTCGHACKLC
;
A
#
# COMPACT_ATOMS: atom_id res chain seq x y z
N MET A 1 -11.36 -0.14 19.04
CA MET A 1 -10.82 -1.08 20.05
C MET A 1 -10.38 -2.33 19.31
N PHE A 2 -9.09 -2.63 19.27
CA PHE A 2 -8.58 -3.86 18.66
C PHE A 2 -9.00 -5.04 19.55
N PRO A 3 -9.54 -6.15 19.00
CA PRO A 3 -9.72 -7.37 19.76
C PRO A 3 -8.33 -7.96 20.04
N PHE A 4 -7.71 -7.48 21.11
CA PHE A 4 -6.44 -7.99 21.62
C PHE A 4 -6.77 -9.01 22.70
N ASP A 5 -6.34 -10.25 22.48
CA ASP A 5 -6.32 -11.23 23.55
C ASP A 5 -5.04 -11.02 24.37
N GLN A 6 -5.20 -10.32 25.49
CA GLN A 6 -4.10 -10.02 26.41
C GLN A 6 -3.52 -11.30 27.03
N ALA A 7 -4.30 -12.37 27.13
CA ALA A 7 -3.91 -13.62 27.76
C ALA A 7 -3.05 -14.49 26.83
N ALA A 8 -3.35 -14.51 25.53
CA ALA A 8 -2.61 -15.31 24.55
C ALA A 8 -1.38 -14.59 23.95
N LYS A 9 -1.25 -13.26 24.12
CA LYS A 9 -0.29 -12.41 23.38
C LYS A 9 -0.38 -12.53 21.84
N ASP A 10 -1.41 -13.21 21.36
CA ASP A 10 -1.62 -13.58 19.97
C ASP A 10 -2.97 -13.05 19.46
N ARG A 11 -3.30 -13.39 18.22
CA ARG A 11 -4.54 -12.96 17.53
C ARG A 11 -5.75 -13.43 18.34
N ALA A 12 -6.90 -12.76 18.22
CA ALA A 12 -8.15 -13.24 18.83
C ALA A 12 -8.66 -14.50 18.10
N GLU A 13 -9.11 -15.53 18.82
CA GLU A 13 -9.58 -16.79 18.23
C GLU A 13 -10.63 -16.61 17.13
N ILE A 14 -11.52 -15.62 17.29
CA ILE A 14 -12.56 -15.28 16.29
C ILE A 14 -11.99 -15.01 14.90
N CYS A 15 -10.70 -14.64 14.82
CA CYS A 15 -10.00 -14.36 13.58
C CYS A 15 -9.38 -15.61 12.93
N PHE A 16 -9.22 -16.74 13.61
CA PHE A 16 -8.51 -17.90 13.05
C PHE A 16 -9.03 -19.28 13.43
N LYS A 17 -10.06 -19.36 14.29
CA LYS A 17 -10.65 -20.61 14.79
C LYS A 17 -11.10 -21.55 13.67
N LYS A 18 -11.54 -20.99 12.53
CA LYS A 18 -11.83 -21.74 11.31
C LYS A 18 -10.94 -21.25 10.15
N PRO A 19 -10.52 -22.14 9.23
CA PRO A 19 -9.73 -21.76 8.07
C PRO A 19 -10.42 -20.71 7.20
N ALA A 20 -11.74 -20.82 6.98
CA ALA A 20 -12.51 -19.82 6.24
C ALA A 20 -12.56 -18.45 6.94
N GLN A 21 -12.61 -18.42 8.28
CA GLN A 21 -12.55 -17.17 9.05
C GLN A 21 -11.18 -16.53 8.98
N LYS A 22 -10.12 -17.34 9.02
CA LYS A 22 -8.75 -16.85 8.82
C LYS A 22 -8.61 -16.17 7.46
N GLN A 23 -9.09 -16.81 6.39
CA GLN A 23 -9.02 -16.25 5.05
C GLN A 23 -9.81 -14.95 4.94
N PHE A 24 -11.06 -14.94 5.43
CA PHE A 24 -11.87 -13.72 5.50
C PHE A 24 -11.21 -12.61 6.33
N ALA A 25 -10.57 -12.96 7.46
CA ALA A 25 -9.89 -12.02 8.32
C ALA A 25 -8.61 -11.45 7.69
N VAL A 26 -7.90 -12.22 6.88
CA VAL A 26 -6.76 -11.76 6.06
C VAL A 26 -7.25 -10.81 4.98
N GLU A 27 -8.34 -11.13 4.29
CA GLU A 27 -8.84 -10.32 3.16
C GLU A 27 -9.57 -9.04 3.62
N THR A 28 -10.44 -9.15 4.63
CA THR A 28 -11.42 -8.10 4.97
C THR A 28 -11.05 -7.32 6.23
N CYS A 29 -10.39 -7.98 7.19
CA CYS A 29 -10.12 -7.41 8.52
C CYS A 29 -8.65 -7.52 8.97
N PRO A 30 -7.63 -7.33 8.11
CA PRO A 30 -6.24 -7.65 8.47
C PRO A 30 -5.67 -6.77 9.58
N LYS A 31 -6.11 -5.51 9.70
CA LYS A 31 -5.75 -4.62 10.81
C LYS A 31 -6.38 -5.07 12.12
N THR A 32 -7.68 -5.37 12.09
CA THR A 32 -8.46 -5.78 13.26
C THR A 32 -8.02 -7.15 13.80
N CYS A 33 -7.71 -8.08 12.89
CA CYS A 33 -7.29 -9.44 13.22
C CYS A 33 -5.76 -9.63 13.25
N ARG A 34 -4.99 -8.54 13.15
CA ARG A 34 -3.52 -8.55 13.20
C ARG A 34 -2.88 -9.50 12.17
N PHE A 35 -3.49 -9.58 10.99
CA PHE A 35 -3.00 -10.29 9.81
C PHE A 35 -2.30 -9.38 8.80
N CYS A 36 -1.96 -8.14 9.19
CA CYS A 36 -1.24 -7.21 8.32
C CYS A 36 0.00 -7.80 7.65
N CYS A 37 0.79 -8.61 8.37
CA CYS A 37 1.97 -9.29 7.82
C CYS A 37 1.66 -10.47 6.88
N LEU A 38 0.40 -10.87 6.74
CA LEU A 38 -0.04 -11.91 5.79
C LEU A 38 -0.69 -11.31 4.54
N THR A 39 -0.88 -10.00 4.51
CA THR A 39 -1.52 -9.31 3.38
C THR A 39 -0.51 -8.45 2.63
N PRO A 40 -0.42 -8.54 1.30
CA PRO A 40 0.50 -7.70 0.51
C PRO A 40 0.33 -6.21 0.79
N ARG A 41 -0.91 -5.74 1.03
CA ARG A 41 -1.22 -4.33 1.32
C ARG A 41 -0.67 -3.79 2.65
N PHE A 42 -0.34 -4.67 3.58
CA PHE A 42 0.14 -4.29 4.92
C PHE A 42 1.44 -5.00 5.33
N ASN A 43 1.97 -5.85 4.45
CA ASN A 43 3.21 -6.59 4.59
C ASN A 43 4.29 -5.94 3.72
N CYS A 44 4.51 -4.66 3.95
CA CYS A 44 5.62 -3.95 3.34
C CYS A 44 6.88 -4.14 4.21
N GLN A 45 8.05 -3.93 3.61
CA GLN A 45 9.31 -3.87 4.33
C GLN A 45 9.80 -2.43 4.33
N ASP A 46 10.45 -2.03 5.42
CA ASP A 46 11.26 -0.82 5.38
C ASP A 46 12.40 -1.06 4.40
N ASN A 47 12.74 -0.05 3.58
CA ASN A 47 13.98 -0.09 2.84
C ASN A 47 15.09 -0.25 3.90
N PRO A 48 15.90 -1.33 3.85
CA PRO A 48 16.98 -1.52 4.79
C PRO A 48 18.01 -0.46 4.46
N GLY A 49 17.74 0.76 4.89
CA GLY A 49 18.64 1.87 4.67
C GLY A 49 19.99 1.41 5.13
N THR A 50 20.95 1.43 4.21
CA THR A 50 22.23 0.75 4.39
C THR A 50 22.74 1.16 5.76
N ILE A 51 22.78 0.18 6.66
CA ILE A 51 23.50 0.34 7.90
C ILE A 51 24.89 0.77 7.44
N PHE A 52 25.42 1.81 8.08
CA PHE A 52 26.71 2.42 7.78
C PHE A 52 27.84 1.39 7.98
N THR A 53 27.93 0.42 7.08
CA THR A 53 28.91 -0.67 7.08
C THR A 53 29.58 -0.63 5.71
N SER A 54 30.42 0.38 5.55
CA SER A 54 31.56 0.48 4.61
C SER A 54 31.44 -0.20 3.23
N SER A 55 31.46 0.62 2.17
CA SER A 55 32.67 0.84 1.34
C SER A 55 32.36 1.44 -0.04
N THR A 56 31.09 1.58 -0.41
CA THR A 56 30.67 2.31 -1.61
C THR A 56 29.59 3.32 -1.25
N ILE A 57 29.87 4.60 -1.52
CA ILE A 57 28.91 5.68 -1.37
C ILE A 57 28.08 5.72 -2.66
N ASP A 58 26.95 5.03 -2.67
CA ASP A 58 25.96 5.18 -3.74
C ASP A 58 25.06 6.39 -3.43
N TRP A 59 25.38 7.53 -4.05
CA TRP A 59 24.63 8.79 -3.91
C TRP A 59 23.21 8.75 -4.51
N GLN A 60 22.80 7.63 -5.11
CA GLN A 60 21.40 7.35 -5.51
C GLN A 60 20.58 6.67 -4.41
N ALA A 61 21.22 6.26 -3.31
CA ALA A 61 20.59 5.64 -2.15
C ALA A 61 20.87 6.51 -0.92
N SER A 62 20.02 7.50 -0.66
CA SER A 62 19.87 8.05 0.70
C SER A 62 18.55 7.57 1.32
N PRO A 63 18.46 6.30 1.71
CA PRO A 63 17.34 5.79 2.47
C PRO A 63 17.35 6.38 3.89
N TYR A 64 16.22 6.96 4.31
CA TYR A 64 16.05 7.49 5.65
C TYR A 64 16.26 6.37 6.69
N PRO A 65 17.08 6.55 7.74
CA PRO A 65 17.33 5.51 8.73
C PRO A 65 16.06 5.24 9.53
N CYS A 66 15.33 4.18 9.17
CA CYS A 66 14.03 3.84 9.77
C CYS A 66 14.10 3.56 11.28
N GLN A 67 15.30 3.35 11.84
CA GLN A 67 15.53 3.23 13.29
C GLN A 67 15.38 4.57 14.03
N LEU A 68 15.58 5.70 13.35
CA LEU A 68 15.48 7.05 13.92
C LEU A 68 14.08 7.67 13.74
N VAL A 69 13.18 6.96 13.07
CA VAL A 69 11.81 7.42 12.85
C VAL A 69 11.02 7.33 14.15
N THR A 70 10.58 8.48 14.65
CA THR A 70 9.66 8.56 15.79
C THR A 70 8.21 8.67 15.34
N LYS A 71 7.26 8.54 16.28
CA LYS A 71 5.83 8.67 15.96
C LYS A 71 5.47 10.06 15.47
N GLU A 72 6.11 11.09 16.03
CA GLU A 72 5.91 12.50 15.68
C GLU A 72 6.34 12.75 14.25
N LEU A 73 7.48 12.15 13.84
CA LEU A 73 7.97 12.24 12.48
C LEU A 73 6.99 11.63 11.46
N CYS A 74 6.34 10.51 11.81
CA CYS A 74 5.27 9.92 10.99
C CYS A 74 4.03 10.82 10.86
N GLN A 75 3.85 11.80 11.74
CA GLN A 75 2.73 12.75 11.66
C GLN A 75 3.08 14.03 10.89
N LEU A 76 4.36 14.28 10.63
CA LEU A 76 4.79 15.43 9.85
C LEU A 76 4.43 15.23 8.38
N LYS A 77 3.58 16.12 7.87
CA LYS A 77 3.14 16.10 6.47
C LYS A 77 4.32 16.16 5.49
N GLU A 78 5.36 16.93 5.81
CA GLU A 78 6.55 17.10 4.97
C GLU A 78 7.42 15.84 4.90
N MET A 79 7.39 14.99 5.95
CA MET A 79 8.13 13.73 5.98
C MET A 79 7.35 12.55 5.41
N ARG A 80 6.04 12.74 5.16
CA ARG A 80 5.15 11.66 4.76
C ARG A 80 5.62 10.96 3.50
N ASP A 81 5.91 11.68 2.42
CA ASP A 81 6.30 11.05 1.14
C ASP A 81 7.62 10.26 1.26
N LEU A 82 8.56 10.79 2.04
CA LEU A 82 9.84 10.13 2.30
C LEU A 82 9.65 8.86 3.13
N LEU A 83 8.84 8.93 4.18
CA LEU A 83 8.59 7.82 5.10
C LEU A 83 7.68 6.76 4.49
N VAL A 84 6.74 7.14 3.63
CA VAL A 84 5.95 6.22 2.82
C VAL A 84 6.89 5.41 1.95
N LYS A 85 7.87 6.02 1.27
CA LYS A 85 8.78 5.30 0.37
C LYS A 85 9.84 4.47 1.10
N ASN A 86 10.40 4.99 2.20
CA ASN A 86 11.59 4.39 2.82
C ASN A 86 11.28 3.60 4.10
N CYS A 87 10.34 4.05 4.92
CA CYS A 87 10.04 3.45 6.22
C CYS A 87 8.55 3.15 6.42
N PRO A 88 7.87 2.53 5.44
CA PRO A 88 6.43 2.34 5.51
C PRO A 88 5.99 1.38 6.62
N SER A 89 6.85 0.48 7.08
CA SER A 89 6.53 -0.42 8.19
C SER A 89 6.59 0.32 9.52
N LYS A 90 7.60 1.18 9.72
CA LYS A 90 7.74 1.98 10.97
C LYS A 90 6.58 2.94 11.19
N CYS A 91 6.13 3.60 10.12
CA CYS A 91 5.02 4.55 10.20
C CYS A 91 3.64 3.94 9.92
N GLY A 92 3.56 2.65 9.57
CA GLY A 92 2.29 2.01 9.19
C GLY A 92 1.74 2.49 7.84
N PHE A 93 2.60 3.06 7.00
CA PHE A 93 2.29 3.52 5.65
C PHE A 93 2.34 2.41 4.59
N CYS A 94 2.38 1.13 4.96
CA CYS A 94 2.30 0.04 3.99
C CYS A 94 1.11 0.15 3.03
N GLN A 95 0.00 0.78 3.44
CA GLN A 95 -1.15 1.03 2.57
C GLN A 95 -0.89 2.13 1.52
N GLU A 96 0.02 3.05 1.83
CA GLU A 96 0.43 4.17 0.96
C GLU A 96 1.61 3.77 0.08
N ASN A 97 2.47 2.85 0.56
CA ASN A 97 3.58 2.25 -0.19
C ASN A 97 3.15 1.05 -1.06
N GLY A 98 2.08 0.34 -0.69
CA GLY A 98 1.51 -0.81 -1.43
C GLY A 98 0.84 -0.45 -2.77
N LYS A 99 1.31 0.62 -3.43
CA LYS A 99 1.12 0.91 -4.85
C LYS A 99 2.41 0.57 -5.60
N GLU A 100 2.72 -0.71 -5.71
CA GLU A 100 3.62 -1.22 -6.74
C GLU A 100 2.78 -2.22 -7.54
N GLU A 101 2.47 -2.09 -8.83
CA GLU A 101 2.95 -1.23 -9.91
C GLU A 101 1.73 -0.75 -10.71
N GLY A 102 1.73 0.53 -11.11
CA GLY A 102 0.74 1.07 -12.05
C GLY A 102 -0.06 2.25 -11.51
N GLY A 103 0.60 3.42 -11.46
CA GLY A 103 -0.04 4.70 -11.72
C GLY A 103 -1.05 5.20 -10.71
N GLY A 104 -0.62 6.10 -9.84
CA GLY A 104 -1.55 7.03 -9.24
C GLY A 104 -0.97 7.82 -8.10
N GLU A 105 -0.20 8.83 -8.47
CA GLU A 105 -0.27 10.12 -7.79
C GLU A 105 -1.72 10.40 -7.37
N GLU A 106 -1.83 10.71 -6.09
CA GLU A 106 -2.73 11.69 -5.51
C GLU A 106 -4.07 11.91 -6.25
N GLY A 107 -5.14 11.37 -5.66
CA GLY A 107 -6.51 11.58 -6.09
C GLY A 107 -6.97 13.02 -5.91
N LYS A 108 -6.60 13.90 -6.83
CA LYS A 108 -7.30 15.18 -7.05
C LYS A 108 -7.55 15.57 -8.51
N ASN A 109 -7.04 14.85 -9.50
CA ASN A 109 -7.44 15.10 -10.89
C ASN A 109 -7.55 13.79 -11.66
N CYS A 110 -8.70 13.13 -11.53
CA CYS A 110 -9.13 12.26 -12.61
C CYS A 110 -9.90 13.14 -13.60
N PRO A 111 -9.40 13.28 -14.84
CA PRO A 111 -10.15 13.98 -15.88
C PRO A 111 -11.46 13.22 -16.14
N ALA A 112 -12.47 13.94 -16.65
CA ALA A 112 -13.74 13.33 -16.99
C ALA A 112 -13.55 12.22 -18.03
N ASP A 113 -14.24 11.10 -17.81
CA ASP A 113 -14.18 9.95 -18.71
C ASP A 113 -14.61 10.32 -20.13
N ASN A 114 -13.96 9.70 -21.12
CA ASN A 114 -14.38 9.82 -22.50
C ASN A 114 -15.81 9.28 -22.68
N ARG A 115 -16.61 9.95 -23.49
CA ARG A 115 -17.99 9.54 -23.79
C ARG A 115 -18.10 8.11 -24.35
N ASN A 116 -17.01 7.59 -24.93
CA ASN A 116 -16.94 6.24 -25.49
C ASN A 116 -16.53 5.16 -24.48
N CYS A 117 -16.23 5.51 -23.22
CA CYS A 117 -15.77 4.54 -22.22
C CYS A 117 -16.77 3.40 -22.01
N ALA A 118 -18.08 3.66 -22.08
CA ALA A 118 -19.10 2.61 -21.98
C ALA A 118 -18.92 1.50 -23.04
N ASN A 119 -18.45 1.83 -24.23
CA ASN A 119 -18.16 0.86 -25.30
C ASN A 119 -16.77 0.25 -25.15
N TRP A 120 -15.77 1.04 -24.81
CA TRP A 120 -14.39 0.58 -24.66
C TRP A 120 -14.21 -0.37 -23.48
N VAL A 121 -14.86 -0.10 -22.34
CA VAL A 121 -14.87 -1.01 -21.19
C VAL A 121 -15.50 -2.35 -21.54
N LYS A 122 -16.62 -2.35 -22.29
CA LYS A 122 -17.23 -3.58 -22.81
C LYS A 122 -16.31 -4.35 -23.76
N ASN A 123 -15.48 -3.64 -24.51
CA ASN A 123 -14.49 -4.21 -25.43
C ASN A 123 -13.13 -4.53 -24.76
N GLY A 124 -13.04 -4.50 -23.43
CA GLY A 124 -11.84 -4.91 -22.69
C GLY A 124 -10.73 -3.84 -22.58
N PHE A 125 -11.06 -2.56 -22.71
CA PHE A 125 -10.08 -1.47 -22.61
C PHE A 125 -9.35 -1.44 -21.27
N CYS A 126 -10.04 -1.73 -20.16
CA CYS A 126 -9.42 -1.75 -18.82
C CYS A 126 -8.40 -2.88 -18.67
N ASP A 127 -8.58 -4.00 -19.37
CA ASP A 127 -7.73 -5.18 -19.28
C ASP A 127 -6.69 -5.27 -20.41
N SER A 128 -6.77 -4.36 -21.39
CA SER A 128 -5.86 -4.34 -22.54
C SER A 128 -4.41 -4.13 -22.11
N THR A 129 -3.50 -4.99 -22.57
CA THR A 129 -2.05 -4.85 -22.35
C THR A 129 -1.42 -3.81 -23.27
N PHE A 130 -2.15 -3.35 -24.30
CA PHE A 130 -1.67 -2.33 -25.24
C PHE A 130 -1.65 -0.92 -24.64
N TYR A 131 -2.52 -0.65 -23.67
CA TYR A 131 -2.61 0.65 -23.02
C TYR A 131 -1.96 0.60 -21.64
N THR A 132 -1.14 1.61 -21.35
CA THR A 132 -0.56 1.76 -20.01
C THR A 132 -1.66 2.10 -18.99
N GLN A 133 -1.44 1.73 -17.72
CA GLN A 133 -2.34 2.09 -16.61
C GLN A 133 -2.60 3.61 -16.55
N ALA A 134 -1.60 4.45 -16.87
CA ALA A 134 -1.74 5.90 -16.92
C ALA A 134 -2.70 6.37 -18.02
N GLN A 135 -2.61 5.79 -19.23
CA GLN A 135 -3.52 6.09 -20.34
C GLN A 135 -4.95 5.66 -20.05
N LYS A 136 -5.12 4.47 -19.45
CA LYS A 136 -6.44 3.99 -19.01
C LYS A 136 -7.05 4.93 -17.98
N LYS A 137 -6.25 5.40 -17.02
CA LYS A 137 -6.65 6.36 -16.00
C LYS A 137 -7.04 7.73 -16.58
N GLN A 138 -6.33 8.21 -17.61
CA GLN A 138 -6.64 9.47 -18.28
C GLN A 138 -7.88 9.39 -19.18
N THR A 139 -8.17 8.22 -19.76
CA THR A 139 -9.22 8.08 -20.77
C THR A 139 -10.55 7.66 -20.15
N CYS A 140 -10.51 6.65 -19.27
CA CYS A 140 -11.68 6.01 -18.66
C CYS A 140 -11.39 5.67 -17.20
N GLY A 141 -10.84 6.63 -16.45
CA GLY A 141 -10.40 6.42 -15.08
C GLY A 141 -11.51 5.93 -14.16
N HIS A 142 -12.70 6.55 -14.24
CA HIS A 142 -13.85 6.16 -13.41
C HIS A 142 -14.47 4.84 -13.90
N ALA A 143 -14.65 4.68 -15.22
CA ALA A 143 -15.22 3.48 -15.79
C ALA A 143 -14.34 2.24 -15.59
N CYS A 144 -13.02 2.40 -15.50
CA CYS A 144 -12.05 1.34 -15.20
C CYS A 144 -11.68 1.21 -13.72
N LYS A 145 -12.28 2.00 -12.82
CA LYS A 145 -11.98 1.99 -11.37
C LYS A 145 -10.50 2.23 -11.03
N LEU A 146 -9.81 2.99 -11.88
CA LEU A 146 -8.43 3.47 -11.67
C LEU A 146 -8.42 4.84 -10.94
N CYS A 147 -9.62 5.38 -10.81
CA CYS A 147 -10.10 6.46 -9.99
C CYS A 147 -11.38 5.94 -9.31
#